data_AF-A0A8S3SXL4-F1
#
_entry.id   AF-A0A8S3SXL4-F1
#
_cell.length_a   1.000
_cell.length_b   1.000
_cell.length_c   1.000
_cell.angle_alpha   90.00
_cell.angle_beta   90.00
_cell.angle_gamma   90.00
#
_symmetry.space_group_name_H-M   'P 1'
#
loop_
_entity.id
_entity.type
_entity.pdbx_description
1 polymer ?
#
loop_
_entity_poly.entity_id
_entity_poly.type
_entity_poly.pdbx_seq_one_letter_code
_entity_poly.pdbx_strand_id
1 'polypeptide(L)'
;MSDSETISKLNTFITELEESEINQLNLDNKYEDFVKIVQTEMDLKLNKRKTNIYDGKSNKRRRMKKSWWNENLTLLWNDVCKAERAWHKCHSGCKKDLRHIFVEKRKLFDKSSQKAKRQFWYHSQEQLLDDQKRDPREFWKKIGKVGVGNERQKSIPMEVTLDDGTTSTDTNTVLNKWKNCFDKLLNCNNQTIETNGNINISDDFLDREILFEEVVNAIAKSKNGKSPDSPKQEIGPSTHDRIMAQENSIINTEKNVKIWSYENLEKH
;
A
#
# COMPACT_ATOMS: atom_id res chain seq x y z
N MET A 1 -7.35 42.30 -11.80
CA MET A 1 -7.56 43.55 -11.05
C MET A 1 -8.79 43.35 -10.19
N SER A 2 -8.73 43.70 -8.90
CA SER A 2 -9.85 43.47 -8.00
C SER A 2 -11.02 44.40 -8.31
N ASP A 3 -12.25 43.92 -8.15
CA ASP A 3 -13.44 44.68 -8.54
C ASP A 3 -13.56 45.90 -7.62
N SER A 4 -13.75 47.07 -8.21
CA SER A 4 -13.79 48.35 -7.50
C SER A 4 -14.92 48.36 -6.47
N GLU A 5 -15.99 47.62 -6.74
CA GLU A 5 -17.13 47.47 -5.84
C GLU A 5 -16.78 46.66 -4.58
N THR A 6 -16.02 45.57 -4.72
CA THR A 6 -15.59 44.73 -3.58
C THR A 6 -14.60 45.47 -2.68
N ILE A 7 -13.72 46.27 -3.27
CA ILE A 7 -12.79 47.12 -2.50
C ILE A 7 -13.55 48.18 -1.71
N SER A 8 -14.56 48.81 -2.32
CA SER A 8 -15.41 49.78 -1.62
C SER A 8 -16.15 49.13 -0.45
N LYS A 9 -16.73 47.95 -0.63
CA LYS A 9 -17.44 47.21 0.44
C LYS A 9 -16.52 46.83 1.60
N LEU A 10 -15.28 46.43 1.31
CA LEU A 10 -14.29 46.11 2.34
C LEU A 10 -13.87 47.35 3.14
N ASN A 11 -13.67 48.48 2.47
CA ASN A 11 -13.32 49.73 3.15
C ASN A 11 -14.46 50.23 4.04
N THR A 12 -15.71 50.19 3.56
CA THR A 12 -16.89 50.52 4.38
C THR A 12 -17.00 49.61 5.61
N PHE A 13 -16.77 48.30 5.45
CA PHE A 13 -16.79 47.35 6.56
C PHE A 13 -15.72 47.62 7.62
N ILE A 14 -14.51 48.01 7.19
CA ILE A 14 -13.41 48.38 8.11
C ILE A 14 -13.77 49.65 8.89
N THR A 15 -14.27 50.70 8.21
CA THR A 15 -14.70 51.93 8.87
C THR A 15 -15.83 51.69 9.88
N GLU A 16 -16.82 50.88 9.53
CA GLU A 16 -17.90 50.51 10.45
C GLU A 16 -17.41 49.71 11.66
N LEU A 17 -16.37 48.88 11.51
CA LEU A 17 -15.72 48.17 12.62
C LEU A 17 -14.99 49.11 13.57
N GLU A 18 -14.31 50.10 13.03
CA GLU A 18 -13.55 51.09 13.79
C GLU A 18 -14.45 52.07 14.55
N GLU A 19 -15.65 52.36 14.03
CA GLU A 19 -16.61 53.32 14.63
C GLU A 19 -17.59 52.70 15.64
N SER A 20 -17.76 51.37 15.65
CA SER A 20 -18.74 50.71 16.54
C SER A 20 -18.16 50.35 17.92
N GLU A 21 -18.88 50.60 19.02
CA GLU A 21 -18.55 49.99 20.33
C GLU A 21 -18.83 48.47 20.26
N ILE A 22 -17.75 47.69 20.32
CA ILE A 22 -17.76 46.28 19.92
C ILE A 22 -18.16 45.37 21.09
N ASN A 23 -19.40 44.89 21.09
CA ASN A 23 -19.79 43.70 21.84
C ASN A 23 -19.49 42.43 21.02
N GLN A 24 -19.14 41.32 21.68
CA GLN A 24 -18.73 40.06 21.02
C GLN A 24 -19.73 39.59 19.96
N LEU A 25 -21.03 39.67 20.25
CA LEU A 25 -22.10 39.31 19.30
C LEU A 25 -22.07 40.14 18.01
N ASN A 26 -21.70 41.42 18.11
CA ASN A 26 -21.56 42.31 16.96
C ASN A 26 -20.31 41.94 16.13
N LEU A 27 -19.22 41.56 16.79
CA LEU A 27 -18.01 41.10 16.12
C LEU A 27 -18.22 39.77 15.38
N ASP A 28 -18.95 38.83 15.98
CA ASP A 28 -19.27 37.55 15.36
C ASP A 28 -20.16 37.75 14.11
N ASN A 29 -21.17 38.62 14.19
CA ASN A 29 -22.03 38.95 13.04
C ASN A 29 -21.23 39.62 11.91
N LYS A 30 -20.34 40.56 12.26
CA LYS A 30 -19.47 41.23 11.28
C LYS A 30 -18.50 40.25 10.63
N TYR A 31 -17.94 39.31 11.40
CA TYR A 31 -17.09 38.25 10.85
C TYR A 31 -17.83 37.37 9.86
N GLU A 32 -19.07 36.96 10.16
CA GLU A 32 -19.90 36.18 9.23
C GLU A 32 -20.16 36.94 7.93
N ASP A 33 -20.40 38.25 8.00
CA ASP A 33 -20.62 39.06 6.80
C ASP A 33 -19.33 39.24 5.98
N PHE A 34 -18.18 39.38 6.63
CA PHE A 34 -16.88 39.35 5.95
C PHE A 34 -16.64 38.00 5.24
N VAL A 35 -16.93 36.88 5.91
CA VAL A 35 -16.80 35.54 5.33
C VAL A 35 -17.68 35.39 4.09
N LYS A 36 -18.92 35.89 4.11
CA LYS A 36 -19.82 35.88 2.94
C LYS A 36 -19.27 36.71 1.78
N ILE A 37 -18.72 37.90 2.05
CA ILE A 37 -18.10 38.76 1.02
C ILE A 37 -16.94 38.01 0.36
N VAL A 38 -16.05 37.41 1.14
CA VAL A 38 -14.91 36.63 0.64
C VAL A 38 -15.36 35.41 -0.15
N GLN A 39 -16.34 34.65 0.34
CA GLN A 39 -16.89 33.48 -0.35
C GLN A 39 -17.51 33.86 -1.70
N THR A 40 -18.28 34.94 -1.74
CA THR A 40 -18.90 35.44 -2.98
C THR A 40 -17.85 35.86 -4.00
N GLU A 41 -16.82 36.57 -3.55
CA GLU A 41 -15.72 37.00 -4.40
C GLU A 41 -14.89 35.82 -4.94
N MET A 42 -14.61 34.83 -4.07
CA MET A 42 -13.95 33.59 -4.46
C MET A 42 -14.77 32.83 -5.49
N ASP A 43 -16.08 32.76 -5.31
CA ASP A 43 -17.00 32.09 -6.23
C ASP A 43 -17.08 32.74 -7.60
N LEU A 44 -16.96 34.07 -7.67
CA LEU A 44 -16.96 34.85 -8.91
C LEU A 44 -15.62 34.79 -9.65
N LYS A 45 -14.50 34.92 -8.92
CA LYS A 45 -13.18 35.09 -9.53
C LYS A 45 -12.39 33.81 -9.70
N LEU A 46 -12.56 32.84 -8.81
CA LEU A 46 -11.93 31.55 -9.01
C LEU A 46 -12.73 30.80 -10.05
N ASN A 47 -12.07 30.45 -11.15
CA ASN A 47 -12.59 29.44 -12.06
C ASN A 47 -12.82 28.17 -11.25
N LYS A 48 -14.06 27.97 -10.78
CA LYS A 48 -14.48 26.73 -10.13
C LYS A 48 -14.08 25.65 -11.09
N ARG A 49 -13.08 24.84 -10.73
CA ARG A 49 -12.73 23.66 -11.51
C ARG A 49 -14.01 22.85 -11.54
N LYS A 50 -14.74 22.91 -12.66
CA LYS A 50 -15.77 21.94 -12.99
C LYS A 50 -15.01 20.63 -13.06
N THR A 51 -14.86 19.97 -11.92
CA THR A 51 -14.63 18.54 -11.91
C THR A 51 -15.93 18.00 -12.47
N ASN A 52 -15.98 17.88 -13.80
CA ASN A 52 -16.91 16.98 -14.43
C ASN A 52 -16.59 15.62 -13.82
N ILE A 53 -17.30 15.29 -12.74
CA ILE A 53 -17.40 13.93 -12.20
C ILE A 53 -17.95 12.99 -13.30
N TYR A 54 -18.46 13.57 -14.39
CA TYR A 54 -18.91 12.93 -15.60
C TYR A 54 -17.91 13.05 -16.75
N ASP A 55 -16.83 12.28 -16.68
CA ASP A 55 -16.30 11.56 -17.82
C ASP A 55 -15.36 10.49 -17.28
N GLY A 56 -15.34 9.28 -17.84
CA GLY A 56 -14.60 8.10 -17.35
C GLY A 56 -13.05 8.23 -17.26
N LYS A 57 -12.54 9.46 -17.21
CA LYS A 57 -11.13 9.89 -17.20
C LYS A 57 -10.61 10.21 -15.79
N SER A 58 -11.47 10.42 -14.79
CA SER A 58 -11.08 10.69 -13.39
C SER A 58 -10.84 9.42 -12.54
N ASN A 59 -10.73 8.25 -13.16
CA ASN A 59 -10.23 7.09 -12.42
C ASN A 59 -8.71 7.25 -12.25
N LYS A 60 -8.25 7.94 -11.20
CA LYS A 60 -6.84 7.86 -10.77
C LYS A 60 -6.42 6.40 -10.47
N ARG A 61 -7.37 5.46 -10.35
CA ARG A 61 -7.12 4.00 -10.36
C ARG A 61 -6.96 3.38 -11.75
N ARG A 62 -7.45 4.03 -12.81
CA ARG A 62 -7.10 3.76 -14.23
C ARG A 62 -5.71 4.31 -14.59
N ARG A 63 -4.91 4.78 -13.61
CA ARG A 63 -3.55 5.29 -13.85
C ARG A 63 -2.71 4.24 -14.59
N MET A 64 -2.57 4.53 -15.89
CA MET A 64 -1.54 4.14 -16.86
C MET A 64 -1.24 2.65 -16.98
N LYS A 65 -1.72 2.07 -18.10
CA LYS A 65 -1.25 0.85 -18.80
C LYS A 65 -0.33 -0.06 -17.98
N LYS A 66 -0.81 -0.56 -16.83
CA LYS A 66 -0.08 -1.63 -16.16
C LYS A 66 -0.13 -2.81 -17.10
N SER A 67 1.03 -3.33 -17.48
CA SER A 67 1.16 -4.43 -18.45
C SER A 67 0.38 -5.68 -18.04
N TRP A 68 0.14 -5.86 -16.75
CA TRP A 68 -0.66 -6.96 -16.18
C TRP A 68 -2.18 -6.69 -16.14
N TRP A 69 -2.64 -5.52 -16.58
CA TRP A 69 -4.06 -5.18 -16.60
C TRP A 69 -4.74 -5.75 -17.85
N ASN A 70 -5.78 -6.56 -17.67
CA ASN A 70 -6.52 -7.20 -18.76
C ASN A 70 -8.00 -6.78 -18.80
N GLU A 71 -8.71 -7.23 -19.83
CA GLU A 71 -10.14 -6.92 -20.03
C GLU A 71 -11.00 -7.44 -18.89
N ASN A 72 -10.72 -8.64 -18.35
CA ASN A 72 -11.45 -9.20 -17.22
C ASN A 72 -11.34 -8.31 -15.96
N LEU A 73 -10.16 -7.78 -15.65
CA LEU A 73 -9.99 -6.81 -14.55
C LEU A 73 -10.77 -5.52 -14.80
N THR A 74 -10.91 -5.12 -16.06
CA THR A 74 -11.73 -3.96 -16.43
C THR A 74 -13.20 -4.21 -16.14
N LEU A 75 -13.71 -5.38 -16.49
CA LEU A 75 -15.09 -5.79 -16.19
C LEU A 75 -15.35 -5.84 -14.68
N LEU A 76 -14.48 -6.51 -13.92
CA LEU A 76 -14.58 -6.59 -12.46
C LEU A 76 -14.51 -5.22 -11.79
N TRP A 77 -13.65 -4.33 -12.27
CA TRP A 77 -13.55 -2.96 -11.76
C TRP A 77 -14.83 -2.15 -12.04
N ASN A 78 -15.42 -2.31 -13.23
CA ASN A 78 -16.69 -1.67 -13.56
C ASN A 78 -17.82 -2.15 -12.64
N ASP A 79 -17.84 -3.45 -12.29
CA ASP A 79 -18.77 -4.02 -11.32
C ASP A 79 -18.60 -3.41 -9.93
N VAL A 80 -17.35 -3.25 -9.46
CA VAL A 80 -17.05 -2.58 -8.19
C VAL A 80 -17.61 -1.15 -8.21
N CYS A 81 -17.34 -0.37 -9.26
CA CYS A 81 -17.83 1.00 -9.38
C CYS A 81 -19.37 1.08 -9.49
N LYS A 82 -20.04 0.09 -10.10
CA LYS A 82 -21.50 0.02 -10.14
C LYS A 82 -22.06 -0.25 -8.74
N ALA A 83 -21.52 -1.24 -8.03
CA ALA A 83 -21.95 -1.60 -6.68
C ALA A 83 -21.70 -0.46 -5.67
N GLU A 84 -20.54 0.19 -5.75
CA GLU A 84 -20.19 1.36 -4.94
C GLU A 84 -21.19 2.50 -5.12
N ARG A 85 -21.52 2.83 -6.38
CA ARG A 85 -22.53 3.87 -6.69
C ARG A 85 -23.91 3.51 -6.16
N ALA A 86 -24.33 2.25 -6.31
CA ALA A 86 -25.63 1.79 -5.80
C ALA A 86 -25.68 1.91 -4.27
N TRP A 87 -24.62 1.48 -3.57
CA TRP A 87 -24.50 1.60 -2.13
C TRP A 87 -24.56 3.05 -1.64
N HIS A 88 -23.85 3.97 -2.31
CA HIS A 88 -23.86 5.40 -1.94
C HIS A 88 -25.20 6.09 -2.17
N LYS A 89 -25.98 5.67 -3.19
CA LYS A 89 -27.29 6.26 -3.52
C LYS A 89 -28.45 5.71 -2.69
N CYS A 90 -28.30 4.55 -2.06
CA CYS A 90 -29.36 3.91 -1.29
C CYS A 90 -29.60 4.61 0.07
N HIS A 91 -30.88 4.73 0.44
CA HIS A 91 -31.34 5.20 1.74
C HIS A 91 -31.59 4.02 2.69
N SER A 92 -31.36 4.24 3.99
CA SER A 92 -31.25 3.31 5.15
C SER A 92 -31.63 1.83 4.98
N GLY A 93 -32.79 1.48 4.40
CA GLY A 93 -33.30 0.11 4.31
C GLY A 93 -32.42 -0.88 3.52
N CYS A 94 -31.92 -0.50 2.34
CA CYS A 94 -31.11 -1.41 1.48
C CYS A 94 -29.59 -1.29 1.70
N LYS A 95 -29.15 -0.43 2.63
CA LYS A 95 -27.75 0.02 2.67
C LYS A 95 -26.79 -1.09 3.12
N LYS A 96 -27.27 -1.99 3.99
CA LYS A 96 -26.48 -3.13 4.50
C LYS A 96 -26.20 -4.15 3.39
N ASP A 97 -27.22 -4.53 2.63
CA ASP A 97 -27.10 -5.53 1.57
C ASP A 97 -26.27 -5.00 0.40
N LEU A 98 -26.47 -3.74 0.01
CA LEU A 98 -25.65 -3.11 -1.02
C LEU A 98 -24.19 -2.95 -0.59
N ARG A 99 -23.93 -2.71 0.70
CA ARG A 99 -22.57 -2.72 1.24
C ARG A 99 -21.96 -4.11 1.13
N HIS A 100 -22.72 -5.17 1.42
CA HIS A 100 -22.25 -6.55 1.28
C HIS A 100 -21.85 -6.84 -0.18
N ILE A 101 -22.72 -6.54 -1.13
CA ILE A 101 -22.48 -6.70 -2.57
C ILE A 101 -21.22 -5.94 -3.00
N PHE A 102 -21.07 -4.68 -2.57
CA PHE A 102 -19.88 -3.89 -2.87
C PHE A 102 -18.61 -4.55 -2.33
N VAL A 103 -18.62 -5.02 -1.08
CA VAL A 103 -17.46 -5.69 -0.45
C VAL A 103 -17.10 -6.97 -1.19
N GLU A 104 -18.09 -7.78 -1.59
CA GLU A 104 -17.86 -9.00 -2.37
C GLU A 104 -17.23 -8.72 -3.73
N LYS A 105 -17.80 -7.77 -4.50
CA LYS A 105 -17.24 -7.37 -5.79
C LYS A 105 -15.83 -6.82 -5.65
N ARG A 106 -15.55 -6.05 -4.60
CA ARG A 106 -14.21 -5.53 -4.31
C ARG A 106 -13.22 -6.67 -4.01
N LYS A 107 -13.59 -7.62 -3.14
CA LYS A 107 -12.75 -8.79 -2.84
C LYS A 107 -12.44 -9.61 -4.09
N LEU A 108 -13.43 -9.82 -4.96
CA LEU A 108 -13.25 -10.56 -6.22
C LEU A 108 -12.29 -9.84 -7.17
N PHE A 109 -12.44 -8.52 -7.31
CA PHE A 109 -11.52 -7.68 -8.08
C PHE A 109 -10.10 -7.76 -7.51
N ASP A 110 -9.93 -7.59 -6.20
CA ASP A 110 -8.61 -7.60 -5.55
C ASP A 110 -7.91 -8.94 -5.75
N LYS A 111 -8.62 -10.06 -5.55
CA LYS A 111 -8.09 -11.42 -5.79
C LYS A 111 -7.64 -11.60 -7.24
N SER A 112 -8.47 -11.20 -8.19
CA SER A 112 -8.18 -11.33 -9.62
C SER A 112 -7.01 -10.45 -10.04
N SER A 113 -6.94 -9.22 -9.50
CA SER A 113 -5.87 -8.25 -9.73
C SER A 113 -4.53 -8.77 -9.24
N GLN A 114 -4.50 -9.32 -8.02
CA GLN A 114 -3.30 -9.97 -7.49
C GLN A 114 -2.87 -11.18 -8.31
N LYS A 115 -3.82 -12.02 -8.74
CA LYS A 115 -3.53 -13.18 -9.61
C LYS A 115 -2.90 -12.74 -10.93
N ALA A 116 -3.50 -11.78 -11.63
CA ALA A 116 -2.98 -11.27 -12.89
C ALA A 116 -1.57 -10.65 -12.72
N LYS A 117 -1.36 -9.90 -11.65
CA LYS A 117 -0.05 -9.32 -11.32
C LYS A 117 1.01 -10.40 -11.08
N ARG A 118 0.70 -11.44 -10.30
CA ARG A 118 1.61 -12.57 -10.05
C ARG A 118 1.94 -13.32 -11.34
N GLN A 119 0.93 -13.61 -12.17
CA GLN A 119 1.13 -14.28 -13.45
C GLN A 119 2.04 -13.47 -14.39
N PHE A 120 1.81 -12.17 -14.50
CA PHE A 120 2.67 -11.30 -15.30
C PHE A 120 4.12 -11.29 -14.82
N TRP A 121 4.34 -11.22 -13.50
CA TRP A 121 5.68 -11.25 -12.93
C TRP A 121 6.37 -12.59 -13.12
N TYR A 122 5.65 -13.68 -12.94
CA TYR A 122 6.15 -15.03 -13.21
C TYR A 122 6.60 -15.17 -14.67
N HIS A 123 5.75 -14.78 -15.62
CA HIS A 123 6.12 -14.81 -17.04
C HIS A 123 7.30 -13.88 -17.37
N SER A 124 7.34 -12.69 -16.76
CA SER A 124 8.46 -11.77 -16.95
C SER A 124 9.77 -12.35 -16.41
N GLN A 125 9.72 -13.10 -15.30
CA GLN A 125 10.87 -13.80 -14.73
C GLN A 125 11.33 -14.94 -15.64
N GLU A 126 10.42 -15.76 -16.15
CA GLU A 126 10.75 -16.82 -17.13
C GLU A 126 11.46 -16.23 -18.36
N GLN A 127 10.91 -15.15 -18.93
CA GLN A 127 11.54 -14.47 -20.07
C GLN A 127 12.96 -14.01 -19.75
N LEU A 128 13.20 -13.47 -18.55
CA LEU A 128 14.54 -13.05 -18.13
C LEU A 128 15.50 -14.25 -17.99
N LEU A 129 15.04 -15.37 -17.44
CA LEU A 129 15.85 -16.59 -17.32
C LEU A 129 16.20 -17.16 -18.71
N ASP A 130 15.28 -17.10 -19.66
CA ASP A 130 15.54 -17.52 -21.04
C ASP A 130 16.50 -16.56 -21.75
N ASP A 131 16.36 -15.25 -21.54
CA ASP A 131 17.30 -14.26 -22.05
C ASP A 131 18.71 -14.46 -21.48
N GLN A 132 18.84 -14.80 -20.20
CA GLN A 132 20.14 -15.10 -19.57
C GLN A 132 20.83 -16.28 -20.26
N LYS A 133 20.09 -17.33 -20.60
CA LYS A 133 20.62 -18.52 -21.29
C LYS A 133 21.02 -18.20 -22.73
N ARG A 134 20.31 -17.30 -23.41
CA ARG A 134 20.52 -16.95 -24.82
C ARG A 134 21.59 -15.89 -25.02
N ASP A 135 21.52 -14.78 -24.29
CA ASP A 135 22.47 -13.67 -24.35
C ASP A 135 22.53 -12.92 -22.99
N PRO A 136 23.62 -13.11 -22.22
CA PRO A 136 23.82 -12.43 -20.95
C PRO A 136 23.78 -10.89 -21.06
N ARG A 137 24.13 -10.30 -22.21
CA ARG A 137 24.11 -8.83 -22.38
C ARG A 137 22.67 -8.30 -22.47
N GLU A 138 21.81 -8.97 -23.22
CA GLU A 138 20.37 -8.67 -23.29
C GLU A 138 19.69 -8.80 -21.92
N PHE A 139 20.06 -9.83 -21.15
CA PHE A 139 19.57 -10.02 -19.77
C PHE A 139 19.86 -8.81 -18.88
N TRP A 140 21.12 -8.38 -18.79
CA TRP A 140 21.51 -7.23 -17.95
C TRP A 140 20.86 -5.92 -18.43
N LYS A 141 20.70 -5.76 -19.75
CA LYS A 141 19.99 -4.60 -20.33
C LYS A 141 18.52 -4.58 -19.93
N LYS A 142 17.85 -5.74 -19.85
CA LYS A 142 16.45 -5.85 -19.41
C LYS A 142 16.32 -5.67 -17.89
N ILE A 143 17.18 -6.31 -17.09
CA ILE A 143 17.25 -6.11 -15.62
C ILE A 143 17.47 -4.64 -15.25
N GLY A 144 18.37 -3.94 -15.95
CA GLY A 144 18.63 -2.52 -15.72
C GLY A 144 17.40 -1.63 -15.92
N LYS A 145 16.45 -2.04 -16.77
CA LYS A 145 15.16 -1.35 -16.95
C LYS A 145 14.13 -1.68 -15.86
N VAL A 146 14.20 -2.87 -15.28
CA VAL A 146 13.24 -3.36 -14.27
C VAL A 146 13.47 -2.70 -12.90
N GLY A 147 14.73 -2.44 -12.53
CA GLY A 147 15.06 -2.01 -11.16
C GLY A 147 15.26 -0.51 -10.93
N VAL A 148 15.57 0.29 -11.96
CA VAL A 148 16.22 1.60 -11.68
C VAL A 148 15.89 2.72 -12.68
N GLY A 149 14.92 2.52 -13.58
CA GLY A 149 14.71 3.44 -14.70
C GLY A 149 14.16 4.83 -14.34
N ASN A 150 13.37 4.94 -13.26
CA ASN A 150 12.66 6.18 -12.92
C ASN A 150 13.12 6.85 -11.61
N GLU A 151 13.88 6.16 -10.76
CA GLU A 151 14.33 6.68 -9.45
C GLU A 151 15.80 7.12 -9.45
N ARG A 152 16.52 7.00 -10.57
CA ARG A 152 17.78 7.74 -10.73
C ARG A 152 17.47 9.22 -10.80
N GLN A 153 17.39 9.88 -9.65
CA GLN A 153 17.92 11.24 -9.58
C GLN A 153 19.34 11.13 -10.17
N LYS A 154 19.56 11.75 -11.34
CA LYS A 154 20.86 11.71 -12.02
C LYS A 154 21.96 12.39 -11.20
N SER A 155 21.60 13.08 -10.12
CA SER A 155 22.51 13.62 -9.14
C SER A 155 22.95 12.52 -8.18
N ILE A 156 24.20 12.10 -8.36
CA ILE A 156 24.98 11.44 -7.32
C ILE A 156 24.88 12.31 -6.05
N PRO A 157 24.44 11.78 -4.90
CA PRO A 157 24.37 12.56 -3.66
C PRO A 157 25.76 13.09 -3.31
N MET A 158 25.95 14.41 -3.37
CA MET A 158 27.23 15.07 -3.08
C MET A 158 27.28 15.60 -1.65
N GLU A 159 26.61 14.92 -0.73
CA GLU A 159 26.55 15.27 0.69
C GLU A 159 26.77 14.01 1.52
N VAL A 160 27.66 14.09 2.51
CA VAL A 160 27.92 12.99 3.45
C VAL A 160 27.92 13.51 4.89
N THR A 161 27.38 12.71 5.79
CA THR A 161 27.51 12.93 7.23
C THR A 161 28.86 12.36 7.70
N LEU A 162 29.68 13.22 8.31
CA LEU A 162 30.94 12.86 8.94
C LEU A 162 30.69 12.23 10.32
N ASP A 163 31.72 11.62 10.90
CA ASP A 163 31.60 10.88 12.16
C ASP A 163 31.36 11.80 13.37
N ASP A 164 31.61 13.11 13.22
CA ASP A 164 31.28 14.16 14.19
C ASP A 164 29.83 14.66 14.08
N GLY A 165 29.03 14.09 13.17
CA GLY A 165 27.64 14.47 12.91
C GLY A 165 27.47 15.68 12.00
N THR A 166 28.56 16.28 11.51
CA THR A 166 28.48 17.40 10.55
C THR A 166 28.25 16.90 9.13
N THR A 167 27.59 17.72 8.30
CA THR A 167 27.38 17.43 6.88
C THR A 167 28.44 18.13 6.04
N SER A 168 29.15 17.37 5.21
CA SER A 168 30.12 17.90 4.26
C SER A 168 29.61 17.74 2.83
N THR A 169 29.69 18.83 2.06
CA THR A 169 29.40 18.88 0.62
C THR A 169 30.68 18.96 -0.23
N ASP A 170 31.85 18.91 0.39
CA ASP A 170 33.12 18.94 -0.32
C ASP A 170 33.33 17.64 -1.12
N THR A 171 33.70 17.79 -2.39
CA THR A 171 33.78 16.66 -3.33
C THR A 171 34.82 15.62 -2.91
N ASN A 172 35.99 16.07 -2.45
CA ASN A 172 37.06 15.17 -2.03
C ASN A 172 36.67 14.42 -0.75
N THR A 173 36.04 15.12 0.18
CA THR A 173 35.54 14.55 1.43
C THR A 173 34.47 13.48 1.19
N VAL A 174 33.49 13.78 0.32
CA VAL A 174 32.43 12.85 -0.09
C VAL A 174 33.03 11.59 -0.72
N LEU A 175 33.90 11.76 -1.73
CA LEU A 175 34.51 10.63 -2.45
C LEU A 175 35.37 9.75 -1.54
N ASN A 176 36.17 10.35 -0.65
CA ASN A 176 36.97 9.60 0.31
C ASN A 176 36.11 8.85 1.32
N LYS A 177 35.02 9.46 1.82
CA LYS A 177 34.08 8.77 2.71
C LYS A 177 33.43 7.58 2.01
N TRP A 178 33.01 7.75 0.77
CA TRP A 178 32.42 6.66 -0.03
C TRP A 178 33.40 5.53 -0.27
N LYS A 179 34.63 5.86 -0.67
CA LYS A 179 35.70 4.88 -0.86
C LYS A 179 35.95 4.10 0.43
N ASN A 180 36.10 4.79 1.56
CA ASN A 180 36.33 4.16 2.86
C ASN A 180 35.14 3.30 3.31
N CYS A 181 33.90 3.74 3.10
CA CYS A 181 32.71 2.96 3.41
C CYS A 181 32.62 1.69 2.55
N PHE A 182 32.92 1.81 1.25
CA PHE A 182 32.92 0.68 0.33
C PHE A 182 34.05 -0.31 0.63
N ASP A 183 35.26 0.19 0.87
CA ASP A 183 36.41 -0.62 1.27
C ASP A 183 36.14 -1.35 2.59
N LYS A 184 35.45 -0.71 3.55
CA LYS A 184 35.01 -1.36 4.79
C LYS A 184 34.01 -2.47 4.53
N LEU A 185 33.05 -2.30 3.61
CA LEU A 185 32.06 -3.33 3.28
C LEU A 185 32.70 -4.57 2.64
N LEU A 186 33.70 -4.38 1.79
CA LEU A 186 34.35 -5.48 1.08
C LEU A 186 35.49 -6.11 1.87
N ASN A 187 36.18 -5.32 2.68
CA ASN A 187 37.32 -5.74 3.49
C ASN A 187 36.97 -5.63 4.97
N CYS A 188 35.80 -6.11 5.37
CA CYS A 188 35.52 -6.42 6.76
C CYS A 188 36.55 -7.47 7.21
N ASN A 189 37.74 -7.03 7.61
CA ASN A 189 38.63 -7.86 8.42
C ASN A 189 37.77 -8.31 9.60
N ASN A 190 37.80 -9.61 9.88
CA ASN A 190 37.15 -10.29 11.01
C ASN A 190 37.61 -9.69 12.34
N GLN A 191 37.31 -8.41 12.60
CA GLN A 191 37.32 -7.84 13.92
C GLN A 191 36.12 -8.47 14.61
N THR A 192 36.39 -9.64 15.20
CA THR A 192 35.73 -10.15 16.38
C THR A 192 35.30 -8.95 17.20
N ILE A 193 34.00 -8.68 17.13
CA ILE A 193 33.35 -7.80 18.07
C ILE A 193 33.63 -8.46 19.42
N GLU A 194 34.50 -7.88 20.22
CA GLU A 194 34.60 -8.20 21.65
C GLU A 194 33.32 -7.70 22.33
N THR A 195 32.19 -8.30 22.00
CA THR A 195 31.05 -8.34 22.90
C THR A 195 31.47 -9.28 24.02
N ASN A 196 31.51 -8.74 25.24
CA ASN A 196 31.59 -9.47 26.51
C ASN A 196 30.34 -10.37 26.72
N GLY A 197 30.07 -11.24 25.76
CA GLY A 197 28.95 -12.16 25.68
C GLY A 197 29.37 -13.25 24.70
N ASN A 198 29.88 -14.33 25.26
CA ASN A 198 30.47 -15.48 24.59
C ASN A 198 29.46 -16.14 23.62
N ILE A 199 29.44 -15.72 22.36
CA ILE A 199 28.84 -16.48 21.25
C ILE A 199 29.83 -16.43 20.09
N ASN A 200 30.78 -17.37 20.10
CA ASN A 200 31.56 -17.71 18.92
C ASN A 200 30.62 -18.29 17.85
N ILE A 201 30.16 -17.45 16.92
CA ILE A 201 29.51 -17.92 15.70
C ILE A 201 30.64 -18.32 14.75
N SER A 202 30.99 -19.60 14.82
CA SER A 202 31.79 -20.28 13.80
C SER A 202 31.14 -20.09 12.43
N ASP A 203 31.95 -19.84 11.39
CA ASP A 203 31.55 -19.69 9.98
C ASP A 203 30.81 -20.94 9.43
N ASP A 204 30.90 -22.06 10.16
CA ASP A 204 30.19 -23.32 9.92
C ASP A 204 28.67 -23.26 10.27
N PHE A 205 28.18 -22.12 10.77
CA PHE A 205 26.77 -21.93 11.18
C PHE A 205 25.81 -21.76 9.99
N LEU A 206 26.30 -21.32 8.83
CA LEU A 206 25.45 -21.08 7.65
C LEU A 206 25.17 -22.35 6.82
N ASP A 207 26.00 -23.39 6.97
CA ASP A 207 25.89 -24.64 6.20
C ASP A 207 25.15 -25.77 6.92
N ARG A 208 24.74 -25.56 8.17
CA ARG A 208 23.97 -26.55 8.93
C ARG A 208 22.50 -26.52 8.54
N GLU A 209 21.93 -27.72 8.36
CA GLU A 209 20.51 -27.88 8.05
C GLU A 209 19.63 -27.25 9.14
N ILE A 210 18.68 -26.42 8.71
CA ILE A 210 17.74 -25.75 9.61
C ILE A 210 16.84 -26.80 10.26
N LEU A 211 16.96 -26.96 11.57
CA LEU A 211 16.14 -27.92 12.32
C LEU A 211 14.70 -27.40 12.44
N PHE A 212 13.74 -28.33 12.40
CA PHE A 212 12.32 -28.02 12.55
C PHE A 212 12.03 -27.22 13.83
N GLU A 213 12.74 -27.51 14.91
CA GLU A 213 12.56 -26.88 16.21
C GLU A 213 13.01 -25.40 16.22
N GLU A 214 14.05 -25.05 15.47
CA GLU A 214 14.45 -23.64 15.25
C GLU A 214 13.35 -22.87 14.52
N VAL A 215 12.70 -23.49 13.52
CA VAL A 215 11.58 -22.88 12.79
C VAL A 215 10.39 -22.65 13.72
N VAL A 216 10.04 -23.63 14.55
CA VAL A 216 8.94 -23.51 15.52
C VAL A 216 9.23 -22.39 16.54
N ASN A 217 10.45 -22.33 17.05
CA ASN A 217 10.87 -21.29 17.99
C ASN A 217 10.88 -19.89 17.37
N ALA A 218 11.32 -19.76 16.11
CA ALA A 218 11.27 -18.50 15.38
C ALA A 218 9.82 -18.02 15.16
N ILE A 219 8.90 -18.94 14.82
CA ILE A 219 7.46 -18.64 14.69
C ILE A 219 6.88 -18.21 16.03
N ALA A 220 7.21 -18.88 17.14
CA ALA A 220 6.73 -18.52 18.47
C ALA A 220 7.21 -17.11 18.89
N LYS A 221 8.49 -16.80 18.67
CA LYS A 221 9.05 -15.45 18.93
C LYS A 221 8.37 -14.38 18.07
N SER A 222 8.13 -14.67 16.79
CA SER A 222 7.42 -13.77 15.87
C SER A 222 5.99 -13.46 16.34
N LYS A 223 5.29 -14.44 16.92
CA LYS A 223 3.92 -14.26 17.42
C LYS A 223 3.85 -13.39 18.68
N ASN A 224 4.90 -13.41 19.51
CA ASN A 224 4.97 -12.65 20.75
C ASN A 224 5.45 -11.19 20.57
N GLY A 225 5.98 -10.85 19.40
CA GLY A 225 6.50 -9.50 19.08
C GLY A 225 5.50 -8.53 18.44
N LYS A 226 4.19 -8.63 18.72
CA LYS A 226 3.22 -7.65 18.20
C LYS A 226 3.21 -6.39 19.05
N SER A 227 3.37 -5.23 18.40
CA SER A 227 3.27 -3.90 18.99
C SER A 227 1.95 -3.72 19.76
N PRO A 228 1.96 -3.13 20.98
CA PRO A 228 0.79 -3.02 21.86
C PRO A 228 -0.44 -2.34 21.24
N ASP A 229 -0.26 -1.51 20.20
CA ASP A 229 -1.33 -0.69 19.60
C ASP A 229 -2.05 -1.35 18.41
N SER A 230 -1.85 -2.65 18.18
CA SER A 230 -2.61 -3.35 17.14
C SER A 230 -4.00 -3.74 17.65
N PRO A 231 -5.11 -3.36 16.98
CA PRO A 231 -6.45 -3.72 17.42
C PRO A 231 -6.58 -5.24 17.51
N LYS A 232 -7.04 -5.74 18.66
CA LYS A 232 -7.32 -7.16 18.90
C LYS A 232 -8.35 -7.64 17.88
N GLN A 233 -7.88 -8.29 16.81
CA GLN A 233 -8.76 -9.11 15.98
C GLN A 233 -8.99 -10.42 16.73
N GLU A 234 -10.25 -10.72 17.02
CA GLU A 234 -10.69 -12.05 17.44
C GLU A 234 -10.18 -13.06 16.40
N ILE A 235 -9.25 -13.90 16.82
CA ILE A 235 -8.70 -14.95 15.98
C ILE A 235 -9.75 -16.05 15.92
N GLY A 236 -10.57 -16.02 14.86
CA GLY A 236 -11.34 -17.18 14.45
C GLY A 236 -10.40 -18.36 14.14
N PRO A 237 -10.91 -19.61 14.16
CA PRO A 237 -10.10 -20.81 14.04
C PRO A 237 -9.19 -20.74 12.81
N SER A 238 -7.95 -21.20 13.00
CA SER A 238 -6.90 -21.15 11.99
C SER A 238 -7.39 -21.79 10.69
N THR A 239 -6.95 -21.27 9.55
CA THR A 239 -7.22 -21.88 8.24
C THR A 239 -6.83 -23.37 8.22
N HIS A 240 -5.83 -23.76 9.02
CA HIS A 240 -5.45 -25.15 9.20
C HIS A 240 -6.55 -25.96 9.94
N ASP A 241 -7.10 -25.43 11.03
CA ASP A 241 -8.19 -26.08 11.78
C ASP A 241 -9.45 -26.23 10.92
N ARG A 242 -9.70 -25.25 10.03
CA ARG A 242 -10.81 -25.32 9.05
C ARG A 242 -10.60 -26.40 7.99
N ILE A 243 -9.37 -26.59 7.52
CA ILE A 243 -9.04 -27.64 6.55
C ILE A 243 -9.16 -29.01 7.22
N MET A 244 -8.65 -29.18 8.45
CA MET A 244 -8.75 -30.43 9.20
C MET A 244 -10.20 -30.80 9.54
N ALA A 245 -11.04 -29.81 9.87
CA ALA A 245 -12.47 -30.04 10.10
C ALA A 245 -13.21 -30.45 8.81
N GLN A 246 -12.81 -29.91 7.66
CA GLN A 246 -13.42 -30.22 6.37
C GLN A 246 -13.00 -31.62 5.88
N GLU A 247 -11.74 -32.00 6.07
CA GLU A 247 -11.24 -33.34 5.71
C GLU A 247 -11.88 -34.44 6.58
N ASN A 248 -12.03 -34.22 7.90
CA ASN A 248 -12.71 -35.16 8.78
C ASN A 248 -14.21 -35.33 8.45
N SER A 249 -14.86 -34.26 7.97
CA SER A 249 -16.26 -34.33 7.49
C SER A 249 -16.39 -35.20 6.24
N ILE A 250 -15.47 -35.02 5.27
CA ILE A 250 -15.44 -35.78 4.02
C ILE A 250 -15.20 -37.28 4.29
N ILE A 251 -14.23 -37.60 5.16
CA ILE A 251 -13.91 -38.99 5.53
C ILE A 251 -15.12 -39.68 6.21
N ASN A 252 -15.87 -38.97 7.05
CA ASN A 252 -17.07 -39.53 7.69
C ASN A 252 -18.22 -39.74 6.70
N THR A 253 -18.39 -38.86 5.71
CA THR A 253 -19.39 -39.08 4.65
C THR A 253 -19.06 -40.28 3.77
N GLU A 254 -17.79 -40.51 3.42
CA GLU A 254 -17.38 -41.66 2.61
C GLU A 254 -17.54 -43.00 3.36
N LYS A 255 -17.29 -43.02 4.67
CA LYS A 255 -17.53 -44.21 5.50
C LYS A 255 -19.02 -44.57 5.56
N ASN A 256 -19.90 -43.59 5.72
CA ASN A 256 -21.35 -43.83 5.75
C ASN A 256 -21.91 -44.30 4.41
N VAL A 257 -21.41 -43.78 3.29
CA VAL A 257 -21.83 -44.25 1.94
C VAL A 257 -21.40 -45.69 1.70
N LYS A 258 -20.21 -46.09 2.16
CA LYS A 258 -19.78 -47.50 2.06
C LYS A 258 -20.65 -48.42 2.92
N ILE A 259 -21.01 -48.04 4.14
CA ILE A 259 -21.87 -48.87 5.01
C ILE A 259 -23.26 -49.09 4.36
N TRP A 260 -23.85 -48.04 3.77
CA TRP A 260 -25.11 -48.15 3.03
C TRP A 260 -25.06 -49.04 1.79
N SER A 261 -23.89 -49.15 1.15
CA SER A 261 -23.72 -50.03 -0.01
C SER A 261 -23.64 -51.51 0.36
N TYR A 262 -23.10 -51.85 1.54
CA TYR A 262 -23.00 -53.25 2.00
C TYR A 262 -24.34 -53.79 2.54
N GLU A 263 -25.12 -52.98 3.25
CA GLU A 263 -26.44 -53.41 3.78
C GLU A 263 -27.50 -53.67 2.69
N ASN A 264 -27.31 -53.13 1.48
CA ASN A 264 -28.21 -53.37 0.35
C ASN A 264 -27.79 -54.56 -0.53
N LEU A 265 -26.58 -55.11 -0.33
CA LEU A 265 -26.10 -56.28 -1.06
C LEU A 265 -26.42 -57.61 -0.35
N GLU A 266 -26.81 -57.58 0.93
CA GLU A 266 -27.22 -58.78 1.69
C GLU A 266 -28.72 -59.08 1.64
N LYS A 267 -29.50 -58.33 0.85
CA LYS A 267 -30.96 -58.50 0.72
C LYS A 267 -31.44 -59.03 -0.63
N HIS A 268 -30.55 -59.56 -1.47
CA HIS A 268 -30.89 -60.20 -2.74
C HIS A 268 -30.22 -61.56 -2.93
#